data_AF-A0A925ALI0-F1
#
_entry.id   AF-A0A925ALI0-F1
#
_cell.length_a   1.000
_cell.length_b   1.000
_cell.length_c   1.000
_cell.angle_alpha   90.00
_cell.angle_beta   90.00
_cell.angle_gamma   90.00
#
_symmetry.space_group_name_H-M   'P 1'
#
loop_
_entity.id
_entity.type
_entity.pdbx_description
1 polymer ?
#
loop_
_entity_poly.entity_id
_entity_poly.type
_entity_poly.pdbx_seq_one_letter_code
_entity_poly.pdbx_strand_id
1 'polypeptide(L)'
;AAARPDGYTLSQMPISLFRIPHMQKVAFDPVNDFTWVAMVSGYTFGVVVRADSPFKTFRDVVAFARANPGKLTYATPGNGTSLHITMEDIAAREGLTLTHVPYKGQADGTAALLGGHVMVQADATGWAELVETGKLRLLVTWGAERSRRWPNVPTLKEVGYDIVANSPYGIAGPRGMDPKIARLLQDAFRKALDDPEYIKTIARLDQDNYYLSSEDYAAYAKRTYGTERLFLEKLGLAARP
;
A
#
# COMPACT_ATOMS: atom_id res chain seq x y z
N ALA A 1 2.27 -8.33 -19.18
CA ALA A 1 2.55 -9.75 -19.47
C ALA A 1 3.07 -9.97 -20.90
N ALA A 2 2.40 -9.46 -21.94
CA ALA A 2 2.70 -9.83 -23.34
C ALA A 2 3.95 -9.19 -24.00
N ALA A 3 4.81 -8.48 -23.25
CA ALA A 3 6.04 -7.91 -23.83
C ALA A 3 7.09 -9.01 -24.06
N ARG A 4 8.12 -8.71 -24.87
CA ARG A 4 9.21 -9.66 -25.11
C ARG A 4 9.95 -9.95 -23.79
N PRO A 5 10.25 -11.22 -23.48
CA PRO A 5 10.97 -11.60 -22.26
C PRO A 5 12.49 -11.43 -22.41
N ASP A 6 12.94 -10.31 -23.01
CA ASP A 6 14.35 -10.04 -23.32
C ASP A 6 15.10 -9.31 -22.19
N GLY A 7 14.42 -9.02 -21.07
CA GLY A 7 14.99 -8.33 -19.91
C GLY A 7 15.01 -6.81 -19.99
N TYR A 8 14.56 -6.22 -21.11
CA TYR A 8 14.51 -4.76 -21.29
C TYR A 8 13.15 -4.16 -20.93
N THR A 9 12.14 -4.99 -20.70
CA THR A 9 10.85 -4.57 -20.16
C THR A 9 10.66 -5.16 -18.78
N LEU A 10 10.66 -4.30 -17.77
CA LEU A 10 10.41 -4.66 -16.37
C LEU A 10 9.27 -3.81 -15.83
N SER A 11 8.58 -4.33 -14.81
CA SER A 11 7.53 -3.60 -14.11
C SER A 11 7.74 -3.72 -12.60
N GLN A 12 7.43 -2.63 -11.90
CA GLN A 12 7.20 -2.69 -10.47
C GLN A 12 5.91 -3.48 -10.20
N MET A 13 5.95 -4.38 -9.23
CA MET A 13 4.87 -5.27 -8.86
C MET A 13 4.39 -4.94 -7.44
N PRO A 14 3.34 -4.10 -7.29
CA PRO A 14 2.74 -3.83 -6.00
C PRO A 14 1.90 -5.01 -5.52
N ILE A 15 1.63 -5.08 -4.21
CA ILE A 15 0.79 -6.14 -3.63
C ILE A 15 -0.63 -6.20 -4.22
N SER A 16 -1.17 -5.09 -4.75
CA SER A 16 -2.49 -5.04 -5.37
C SER A 16 -2.61 -5.95 -6.61
N LEU A 17 -1.49 -6.28 -7.26
CA LEU A 17 -1.43 -7.29 -8.33
C LEU A 17 -2.08 -8.62 -7.91
N PHE A 18 -1.95 -8.99 -6.63
CA PHE A 18 -2.47 -10.24 -6.06
C PHE A 18 -3.93 -10.14 -5.60
N ARG A 19 -4.52 -8.93 -5.60
CA ARG A 19 -5.89 -8.68 -5.15
C ARG A 19 -6.85 -8.46 -6.31
N ILE A 20 -6.47 -7.60 -7.25
CA ILE A 20 -7.32 -7.15 -8.36
C ILE A 20 -7.95 -8.33 -9.12
N PRO A 21 -7.24 -9.44 -9.43
CA PRO A 21 -7.84 -10.57 -10.14
C PRO A 21 -8.97 -11.28 -9.38
N HIS A 22 -9.04 -11.15 -8.05
CA HIS A 22 -10.14 -11.66 -7.23
C HIS A 22 -11.31 -10.68 -7.15
N MET A 23 -11.11 -9.42 -7.50
CA MET A 23 -12.12 -8.37 -7.42
C MET A 23 -12.78 -8.09 -8.79
N GLN A 24 -12.05 -8.33 -9.88
CA GLN A 24 -12.51 -8.07 -11.24
C GLN A 24 -11.78 -8.94 -12.26
N LYS A 25 -12.33 -9.04 -13.47
CA LYS A 25 -11.68 -9.73 -14.58
C LYS A 25 -10.41 -8.98 -14.99
N VAL A 26 -9.33 -9.72 -15.18
CA VAL A 26 -8.04 -9.22 -15.69
C VAL A 26 -7.56 -10.07 -16.87
N ALA A 27 -6.66 -9.52 -17.68
CA ALA A 27 -6.09 -10.18 -18.87
C ALA A 27 -4.73 -10.85 -18.61
N PHE A 28 -4.39 -11.14 -17.35
CA PHE A 28 -3.12 -11.76 -16.97
C PHE A 28 -3.31 -12.69 -15.77
N ASP A 29 -2.46 -13.72 -15.68
CA ASP A 29 -2.29 -14.52 -14.46
C ASP A 29 -1.27 -13.83 -13.53
N PRO A 30 -1.67 -13.42 -12.31
CA PRO A 30 -0.82 -12.66 -11.38
C PRO A 30 0.39 -13.43 -10.85
N VAL A 31 0.43 -14.75 -11.02
CA VAL A 31 1.50 -15.62 -10.53
C VAL A 31 2.34 -16.17 -11.69
N ASN A 32 1.69 -16.61 -12.77
CA ASN A 32 2.31 -17.41 -13.82
C ASN A 32 2.74 -16.62 -15.06
N ASP A 33 2.27 -15.38 -15.25
CA ASP A 33 2.59 -14.56 -16.44
C ASP A 33 3.82 -13.64 -16.25
N PHE A 34 4.58 -13.86 -15.19
CA PHE A 34 5.72 -13.03 -14.83
C PHE A 34 6.96 -13.86 -14.48
N THR A 35 8.13 -13.32 -14.82
CA THR A 35 9.41 -13.76 -14.26
C THR A 35 9.77 -12.82 -13.12
N TRP A 36 9.68 -13.30 -11.88
CA TRP A 36 9.99 -12.53 -10.67
C TRP A 36 11.50 -12.27 -10.58
N VAL A 37 11.91 -11.02 -10.31
CA VAL A 37 13.33 -10.64 -10.28
C VAL A 37 13.82 -10.44 -8.85
N ALA A 38 13.21 -9.51 -8.11
CA ALA A 38 13.53 -9.26 -6.70
C ALA A 38 12.39 -8.51 -6.03
N MET A 39 12.07 -8.84 -4.78
CA MET A 39 11.36 -7.90 -3.91
C MET A 39 12.37 -6.87 -3.41
N VAL A 40 11.97 -5.60 -3.28
CA VAL A 40 12.91 -4.52 -2.97
C VAL A 40 12.56 -3.78 -1.68
N SER A 41 11.32 -3.34 -1.53
CA SER A 41 10.94 -2.40 -0.48
C SER A 41 9.44 -2.52 -0.19
N GLY A 42 8.96 -1.71 0.74
CA GLY A 42 7.56 -1.59 1.10
C GLY A 42 7.20 -0.15 1.40
N TYR A 43 5.91 0.11 1.55
CA TYR A 43 5.41 1.44 1.84
C TYR A 43 5.09 1.58 3.32
N THR A 44 5.46 2.72 3.90
CA THR A 44 4.80 3.19 5.11
C THR A 44 3.52 3.90 4.72
N PHE A 45 2.43 3.47 5.35
CA PHE A 45 1.11 4.08 5.21
C PHE A 45 0.70 4.80 6.48
N GLY A 46 -0.20 5.75 6.29
CA GLY A 46 -0.88 6.40 7.39
C GLY A 46 -2.15 7.10 6.96
N VAL A 47 -2.82 7.67 7.95
CA VAL A 47 -4.05 8.44 7.75
C VAL A 47 -3.77 9.90 8.08
N VAL A 48 -3.99 10.77 7.10
CA VAL A 48 -3.81 12.22 7.24
C VAL A 48 -5.13 12.96 7.11
N VAL A 49 -5.20 14.12 7.75
CA VAL A 49 -6.28 15.09 7.63
C VAL A 49 -5.68 16.48 7.42
N ARG A 50 -6.48 17.47 7.00
CA ARG A 50 -6.01 18.86 7.01
C ARG A 50 -5.64 19.30 8.43
N ALA A 51 -4.67 20.19 8.57
CA ALA A 51 -4.23 20.66 9.89
C ALA A 51 -5.36 21.34 10.69
N ASP A 52 -6.27 22.04 10.01
CA ASP A 52 -7.45 22.69 10.59
C ASP A 52 -8.63 21.74 10.84
N SER A 53 -8.52 20.46 10.45
CA SER A 53 -9.56 19.46 10.69
C SER A 53 -9.92 19.35 12.19
N PRO A 54 -11.21 19.13 12.52
CA PRO A 54 -11.62 18.84 13.88
C PRO A 54 -11.02 17.51 14.40
N PHE A 55 -10.64 16.59 13.52
CA PHE A 55 -10.00 15.33 13.91
C PHE A 55 -8.56 15.57 14.37
N LYS A 56 -8.28 15.30 15.64
CA LYS A 56 -6.96 15.42 16.27
C LYS A 56 -6.31 14.05 16.43
N THR A 57 -7.11 12.99 16.53
CA THR A 57 -6.66 11.61 16.66
C THR A 57 -7.39 10.70 15.67
N PHE A 58 -6.86 9.50 15.43
CA PHE A 58 -7.57 8.49 14.64
C PHE A 58 -8.86 8.01 15.33
N ARG A 59 -8.92 8.07 16.67
CA ARG A 59 -10.15 7.77 17.42
C ARG A 59 -11.26 8.77 17.14
N ASP A 60 -10.93 10.04 16.89
CA ASP A 60 -11.92 11.06 16.52
C ASP A 60 -12.57 10.72 15.17
N VAL A 61 -11.77 10.22 14.22
CA VAL A 61 -12.25 9.77 12.91
C VAL A 61 -13.24 8.60 13.06
N VAL A 62 -12.87 7.60 13.87
CA VAL A 62 -13.72 6.43 14.17
C VAL A 62 -15.00 6.85 14.90
N ALA A 63 -14.91 7.72 15.90
CA ALA A 63 -16.06 8.24 16.64
C ALA A 63 -17.01 9.02 15.73
N PHE A 64 -16.48 9.88 14.85
CA PHE A 64 -17.28 10.61 13.89
C PHE A 64 -18.00 9.67 12.92
N ALA A 65 -17.30 8.67 12.37
CA ALA A 65 -17.89 7.69 11.47
C ALA A 65 -19.01 6.88 12.14
N ARG A 66 -18.84 6.51 13.43
CA ARG A 66 -19.85 5.80 14.21
C ARG A 66 -21.10 6.64 14.44
N ALA A 67 -20.92 7.92 14.79
CA ALA A 67 -22.01 8.85 15.02
C ALA A 67 -22.71 9.29 13.72
N ASN A 68 -22.02 9.21 12.57
CA ASN A 68 -22.51 9.70 11.28
C ASN A 68 -22.29 8.66 10.17
N PRO A 69 -23.05 7.55 10.16
CA PRO A 69 -22.90 6.49 9.16
C PRO A 69 -22.98 7.02 7.73
N GLY A 70 -21.97 6.71 6.91
CA GLY A 70 -21.89 7.11 5.50
C GLY A 70 -21.57 8.59 5.28
N LYS A 71 -21.15 9.34 6.32
CA LYS A 71 -20.76 10.75 6.19
C LYS A 71 -19.25 10.97 6.19
N LEU A 72 -18.47 10.05 6.77
CA LEU A 72 -17.02 10.13 6.70
C LEU A 72 -16.55 9.78 5.28
N THR A 73 -16.10 10.79 4.53
CA THR A 73 -15.46 10.60 3.22
C THR A 73 -13.95 10.42 3.38
N TYR A 74 -13.40 9.41 2.71
CA TYR A 74 -11.96 9.18 2.73
C TYR A 74 -11.38 8.88 1.33
N ALA A 75 -10.21 9.44 1.06
CA ALA A 75 -9.48 9.22 -0.19
C ALA A 75 -8.44 8.10 -0.06
N THR A 76 -8.24 7.38 -1.16
CA THR A 76 -7.10 6.47 -1.39
C THR A 76 -6.68 6.56 -2.86
N PRO A 77 -5.51 6.03 -3.25
CA PRO A 77 -5.08 5.98 -4.65
C PRO A 77 -5.80 4.88 -5.48
N GLY A 78 -6.98 4.42 -5.04
CA GLY A 78 -7.86 3.58 -5.84
C GLY A 78 -8.41 2.35 -5.10
N ASN A 79 -9.37 1.70 -5.77
CA ASN A 79 -10.02 0.48 -5.30
C ASN A 79 -9.03 -0.69 -5.26
N GLY A 80 -9.12 -1.52 -4.21
CA GLY A 80 -8.28 -2.71 -4.04
C GLY A 80 -6.84 -2.43 -3.59
N THR A 81 -6.47 -1.16 -3.41
CA THR A 81 -5.19 -0.79 -2.80
C THR A 81 -5.15 -1.23 -1.33
N SER A 82 -3.96 -1.46 -0.78
CA SER A 82 -3.78 -1.78 0.66
C SER A 82 -4.45 -0.76 1.57
N LEU A 83 -4.54 0.48 1.10
CA LEU A 83 -5.12 1.61 1.78
C LEU A 83 -6.64 1.48 1.88
N HIS A 84 -7.29 1.19 0.75
CA HIS A 84 -8.71 0.88 0.70
C HIS A 84 -9.04 -0.33 1.57
N ILE A 85 -8.33 -1.45 1.36
CA ILE A 85 -8.63 -2.70 2.08
C ILE A 85 -8.44 -2.58 3.60
N THR A 86 -7.41 -1.86 4.06
CA THR A 86 -7.18 -1.65 5.50
C THR A 86 -8.27 -0.79 6.13
N MET A 87 -8.72 0.26 5.44
CA MET A 87 -9.83 1.09 5.92
C MET A 87 -11.15 0.30 5.98
N GLU A 88 -11.41 -0.57 5.01
CA GLU A 88 -12.58 -1.45 5.02
C GLU A 88 -12.49 -2.53 6.12
N ASP A 89 -11.31 -3.09 6.43
CA ASP A 89 -11.12 -4.00 7.57
C ASP A 89 -11.39 -3.29 8.91
N ILE A 90 -10.90 -2.06 9.07
CA ILE A 90 -11.20 -1.24 10.25
C ILE A 90 -12.70 -0.95 10.33
N ALA A 91 -13.34 -0.58 9.22
CA ALA A 91 -14.78 -0.32 9.17
C ALA A 91 -15.60 -1.56 9.56
N ALA A 92 -15.24 -2.73 9.04
CA ALA A 92 -15.91 -4.00 9.34
C ALA A 92 -15.78 -4.37 10.82
N ARG A 93 -14.59 -4.20 11.43
CA ARG A 93 -14.35 -4.47 12.86
C ARG A 93 -15.17 -3.56 13.77
N GLU A 94 -15.35 -2.31 13.37
CA GLU A 94 -16.02 -1.29 14.17
C GLU A 94 -17.52 -1.13 13.86
N GLY A 95 -18.03 -1.82 12.84
CA GLY A 95 -19.40 -1.69 12.36
C GLY A 95 -19.69 -0.33 11.73
N LEU A 96 -18.72 0.24 11.01
CA LEU A 96 -18.81 1.57 10.40
C LEU A 96 -19.28 1.50 8.95
N THR A 97 -20.01 2.52 8.53
CA THR A 97 -20.28 2.80 7.11
C THR A 97 -19.43 3.98 6.69
N LEU A 98 -18.44 3.75 5.83
CA LEU A 98 -17.55 4.79 5.29
C LEU A 98 -17.92 5.12 3.84
N THR A 99 -17.58 6.32 3.38
CA THR A 99 -17.68 6.69 1.96
C THR A 99 -16.29 6.77 1.36
N HIS A 100 -15.90 5.73 0.64
CA HIS A 100 -14.65 5.71 -0.10
C HIS A 100 -14.73 6.55 -1.37
N VAL A 101 -13.74 7.42 -1.59
CA VAL A 101 -13.58 8.22 -2.80
C VAL A 101 -12.25 7.84 -3.46
N PRO A 102 -12.23 6.96 -4.48
CA PRO A 102 -11.00 6.54 -5.14
C PRO A 102 -10.47 7.64 -6.08
N TYR A 103 -9.15 7.86 -6.03
CA TYR A 103 -8.43 8.75 -6.94
C TYR A 103 -7.42 7.98 -7.80
N LYS A 104 -6.92 8.59 -8.88
CA LYS A 104 -5.96 7.95 -9.81
C LYS A 104 -4.53 7.86 -9.24
N GLY A 105 -4.29 8.49 -8.10
CA GLY A 105 -3.02 8.50 -7.40
C GLY A 105 -3.06 9.42 -6.20
N GLN A 106 -1.97 9.41 -5.44
CA GLN A 106 -1.83 10.18 -4.21
C GLN A 106 -1.97 11.70 -4.42
N ALA A 107 -1.40 12.25 -5.49
CA ALA A 107 -1.42 13.68 -5.76
C ALA A 107 -2.87 14.20 -5.88
N ASP A 108 -3.70 13.49 -6.65
CA ASP A 108 -5.12 13.81 -6.84
C ASP A 108 -5.89 13.73 -5.51
N GLY A 109 -5.67 12.69 -4.72
CA GLY A 109 -6.28 12.53 -3.40
C GLY A 109 -5.87 13.61 -2.41
N THR A 110 -4.59 14.00 -2.44
CA THR A 110 -4.04 15.06 -1.59
C THR A 110 -4.62 16.43 -1.95
N ALA A 111 -4.76 16.72 -3.24
CA ALA A 111 -5.43 17.93 -3.71
C ALA A 111 -6.90 17.98 -3.25
N ALA A 112 -7.61 16.85 -3.32
CA ALA A 112 -8.98 16.75 -2.84
C ALA A 112 -9.11 16.94 -1.32
N LEU A 113 -8.18 16.40 -0.53
CA LEU A 113 -8.15 16.60 0.91
C LEU A 113 -7.90 18.07 1.26
N LEU A 114 -6.91 18.70 0.61
CA LEU A 114 -6.59 20.12 0.83
C LEU A 114 -7.74 21.05 0.41
N GLY A 115 -8.45 20.71 -0.68
CA GLY A 115 -9.65 21.42 -1.13
C GLY A 115 -10.90 21.14 -0.29
N GLY A 116 -10.84 20.20 0.66
CA GLY A 116 -11.97 19.85 1.53
C GLY A 116 -13.05 19.01 0.85
N HIS A 117 -12.76 18.38 -0.29
CA HIS A 117 -13.69 17.47 -0.97
C HIS A 117 -13.78 16.09 -0.27
N VAL A 118 -12.73 15.72 0.47
CA VAL A 118 -12.73 14.56 1.37
C VAL A 118 -12.29 15.00 2.76
N MET A 119 -12.73 14.27 3.80
CA MET A 119 -12.39 14.59 5.18
C MET A 119 -11.04 14.01 5.62
N VAL A 120 -10.69 12.85 5.06
CA VAL A 120 -9.54 12.04 5.45
C VAL A 120 -8.86 11.48 4.20
N GLN A 121 -7.56 11.26 4.23
CA GLN A 121 -6.84 10.49 3.22
C GLN A 121 -6.02 9.39 3.89
N ALA A 122 -6.17 8.16 3.42
CA ALA A 122 -5.22 7.09 3.70
C ALA A 122 -4.27 6.99 2.51
N ASP A 123 -2.97 7.18 2.75
CA ASP A 123 -1.96 7.09 1.69
C ASP A 123 -0.56 6.69 2.19
N ALA A 124 0.34 6.44 1.24
CA ALA A 124 1.79 6.37 1.47
C ALA A 124 2.39 7.75 1.80
N THR A 125 3.66 7.78 2.18
CA THR A 125 4.37 8.93 2.76
C THR A 125 4.57 10.17 1.88
N GLY A 126 3.95 10.29 0.71
CA GLY A 126 4.07 11.52 -0.07
C GLY A 126 3.34 12.72 0.54
N TRP A 127 2.53 12.50 1.58
CA TRP A 127 2.03 13.56 2.47
C TRP A 127 3.08 14.11 3.45
N ALA A 128 4.29 13.52 3.54
CA ALA A 128 5.28 13.83 4.56
C ALA A 128 5.64 15.32 4.65
N GLU A 129 5.98 15.94 3.52
CA GLU A 129 6.33 17.36 3.45
C GLU A 129 5.16 18.25 3.91
N LEU A 130 3.92 17.87 3.58
CA LEU A 130 2.74 18.61 3.98
C LEU A 130 2.43 18.46 5.47
N VAL A 131 2.81 17.34 6.08
CA VAL A 131 2.74 17.15 7.53
C VAL A 131 3.82 17.97 8.23
N GLU A 132 5.04 17.99 7.70
CA GLU A 132 6.17 18.75 8.26
C GLU A 132 5.97 20.26 8.16
N THR A 133 5.38 20.73 7.06
CA THR A 133 5.02 22.14 6.87
C THR A 133 3.70 22.52 7.56
N GLY A 134 3.07 21.59 8.29
CA GLY A 134 1.88 21.86 9.10
C GLY A 134 0.60 22.09 8.29
N LYS A 135 0.56 21.70 7.01
CA LYS A 135 -0.66 21.75 6.17
C LYS A 135 -1.57 20.55 6.40
N LEU A 136 -0.98 19.40 6.70
CA LEU A 136 -1.68 18.17 7.07
C LEU A 136 -1.29 17.74 8.50
N ARG A 137 -2.14 16.92 9.13
CA ARG A 137 -1.87 16.22 10.39
C ARG A 137 -1.91 14.73 10.13
N LEU A 138 -0.84 14.03 10.47
CA LEU A 138 -0.80 12.57 10.51
C LEU A 138 -1.45 12.06 11.81
N LEU A 139 -2.45 11.19 11.68
CA LEU A 139 -3.24 10.68 12.81
C LEU A 139 -2.79 9.31 13.30
N VAL A 140 -2.32 8.45 12.40
CA VAL A 140 -1.87 7.08 12.68
C VAL A 140 -0.97 6.56 11.56
N THR A 141 0.01 5.73 11.90
CA THR A 141 0.83 4.95 10.95
C THR A 141 0.51 3.47 11.03
N TRP A 142 0.81 2.71 9.98
CA TRP A 142 0.38 1.30 9.88
C TRP A 142 1.54 0.29 10.02
N GLY A 143 2.72 0.77 10.42
CA GLY A 143 3.85 -0.07 10.77
C GLY A 143 3.65 -0.84 12.07
N ALA A 144 4.46 -1.89 12.28
CA ALA A 144 4.47 -2.67 13.52
C ALA A 144 4.94 -1.84 14.73
N GLU A 145 5.83 -0.88 14.46
CA GLU A 145 6.41 0.06 15.40
C GLU A 145 6.20 1.49 14.88
N ARG A 146 6.39 2.48 15.77
CA ARG A 146 6.27 3.89 15.37
C ARG A 146 7.36 4.26 14.38
N SER A 147 7.00 5.10 13.42
CA SER A 147 7.98 5.69 12.49
C SER A 147 9.02 6.49 13.27
N ARG A 148 10.28 6.35 12.88
CA ARG A 148 11.38 7.18 13.40
C ARG A 148 11.18 8.66 13.04
N ARG A 149 10.54 8.95 11.91
CA ARG A 149 10.25 10.30 11.44
C ARG A 149 9.09 10.95 12.21
N TRP A 150 8.11 10.16 12.64
CA TRP A 150 6.96 10.62 13.41
C TRP A 150 6.78 9.85 14.73
N PRO A 151 7.72 9.94 15.68
CA PRO A 151 7.72 9.12 16.90
C PRO A 151 6.54 9.40 17.84
N ASN A 152 5.87 10.54 17.68
CA ASN A 152 4.71 10.94 18.48
C ASN A 152 3.37 10.48 17.87
N VAL A 153 3.38 9.97 16.64
CA VAL A 153 2.18 9.45 15.99
C VAL A 153 2.06 7.97 16.33
N PRO A 154 0.89 7.51 16.83
CA PRO A 154 0.70 6.12 17.20
C PRO A 154 0.58 5.22 15.96
N THR A 155 0.82 3.93 16.16
CA THR A 155 0.48 2.90 15.16
C THR A 155 -0.98 2.47 15.27
N LEU A 156 -1.50 1.76 14.26
CA LEU A 156 -2.81 1.09 14.34
C LEU A 156 -2.89 0.15 15.56
N LYS A 157 -1.81 -0.57 15.87
CA LYS A 157 -1.73 -1.48 17.03
C LYS A 157 -1.93 -0.72 18.34
N GLU A 158 -1.27 0.43 18.49
CA GLU A 158 -1.37 1.25 19.70
C GLU A 158 -2.75 1.90 19.89
N VAL A 159 -3.49 2.12 18.80
CA VAL A 159 -4.87 2.63 18.87
C VAL A 159 -5.93 1.54 18.95
N GLY A 160 -5.55 0.26 18.96
CA GLY A 160 -6.44 -0.88 19.25
C GLY A 160 -6.70 -1.83 18.07
N TYR A 161 -6.06 -1.63 16.92
CA TYR A 161 -6.21 -2.51 15.76
C TYR A 161 -4.93 -3.33 15.56
N ASP A 162 -5.00 -4.65 15.80
CA ASP A 162 -3.88 -5.56 15.49
C ASP A 162 -3.74 -5.75 13.97
N ILE A 163 -3.20 -4.71 13.33
CA ILE A 163 -3.01 -4.58 11.89
C ILE A 163 -1.63 -3.97 11.66
N VAL A 164 -0.85 -4.62 10.79
CA VAL A 164 0.39 -4.09 10.21
C VAL A 164 0.24 -4.14 8.69
N ALA A 165 0.44 -3.01 8.03
CA ALA A 165 0.29 -2.91 6.58
C ALA A 165 1.47 -2.15 5.98
N ASN A 166 2.42 -2.89 5.41
CA ASN A 166 3.66 -2.38 4.81
C ASN A 166 3.76 -2.58 3.29
N SER A 167 2.72 -3.18 2.67
CA SER A 167 2.55 -3.37 1.21
C SER A 167 3.85 -3.55 0.41
N PRO A 168 4.57 -4.67 0.61
CA PRO A 168 5.81 -4.95 -0.09
C PRO A 168 5.62 -4.94 -1.62
N TYR A 169 6.65 -4.52 -2.33
CA TYR A 169 6.69 -4.48 -3.78
C TYR A 169 8.06 -4.88 -4.31
N GLY A 170 8.06 -5.34 -5.56
CA GLY A 170 9.27 -5.82 -6.23
C GLY A 170 9.28 -5.53 -7.71
N ILE A 171 10.18 -6.19 -8.41
CA ILE A 171 10.37 -6.09 -9.85
C ILE A 171 10.13 -7.46 -10.48
N ALA A 172 9.43 -7.46 -11.61
CA ALA A 172 9.30 -8.63 -12.44
C ALA A 172 9.24 -8.22 -13.92
N GLY A 173 9.63 -9.14 -14.80
CA GLY A 173 9.47 -9.00 -16.24
C GLY A 173 8.46 -9.98 -16.81
N PRO A 174 8.27 -10.00 -18.14
CA PRO A 174 7.41 -10.96 -18.83
C PRO A 174 7.79 -12.42 -18.51
N ARG A 175 6.80 -13.32 -18.60
CA ARG A 175 7.03 -14.76 -18.47
C ARG A 175 8.10 -15.26 -19.44
N GLY A 176 8.98 -16.14 -18.96
CA GLY A 176 9.92 -16.86 -19.81
C GLY A 176 11.20 -16.11 -20.14
N MET A 177 11.61 -15.15 -19.29
CA MET A 177 12.94 -14.55 -19.42
C MET A 177 14.02 -15.60 -19.24
N ASP A 178 15.14 -15.44 -19.96
CA ASP A 178 16.31 -16.31 -19.77
C ASP A 178 16.75 -16.27 -18.28
N PRO A 179 16.89 -17.42 -17.60
CA PRO A 179 17.31 -17.48 -16.21
C PRO A 179 18.62 -16.75 -15.92
N LYS A 180 19.55 -16.66 -16.89
CA LYS A 180 20.79 -15.88 -16.77
C LYS A 180 20.51 -14.38 -16.74
N ILE A 181 19.56 -13.90 -17.56
CA ILE A 181 19.14 -12.49 -17.55
C ILE A 181 18.41 -12.17 -16.24
N ALA A 182 17.50 -13.03 -15.79
CA ALA A 182 16.79 -12.84 -14.53
C ALA A 182 17.76 -12.79 -13.33
N ARG A 183 18.76 -13.69 -13.29
CA ARG A 183 19.82 -13.65 -12.26
C ARG A 183 20.67 -12.39 -12.34
N LEU A 184 21.11 -12.00 -13.54
CA LEU A 184 21.88 -10.76 -13.73
C LEU A 184 21.13 -9.54 -13.15
N LEU A 185 19.83 -9.43 -13.43
CA LEU A 185 18.99 -8.36 -12.91
C LEU A 185 18.81 -8.46 -11.39
N GLN A 186 18.56 -9.66 -10.86
CA GLN A 186 18.44 -9.88 -9.42
C GLN A 186 19.71 -9.42 -8.69
N ASP A 187 20.89 -9.80 -9.18
CA ASP A 187 22.18 -9.47 -8.57
C ASP A 187 22.43 -7.95 -8.64
N ALA A 188 22.05 -7.31 -9.76
CA ALA A 188 22.12 -5.86 -9.91
C ALA A 188 21.20 -5.13 -8.91
N PHE A 189 19.95 -5.58 -8.75
CA PHE A 189 19.05 -5.04 -7.73
C PHE A 189 19.62 -5.27 -6.34
N ARG A 190 20.07 -6.48 -6.01
CA ARG A 190 20.63 -6.78 -4.69
C ARG A 190 21.79 -5.84 -4.36
N LYS A 191 22.72 -5.66 -5.29
CA LYS A 191 23.84 -4.72 -5.12
C LYS A 191 23.35 -3.28 -4.91
N ALA A 192 22.35 -2.83 -5.66
CA ALA A 192 21.79 -1.49 -5.52
C ALA A 192 21.09 -1.28 -4.17
N LEU A 193 20.47 -2.31 -3.59
CA LEU A 193 19.82 -2.22 -2.28
C LEU A 193 20.81 -2.03 -1.12
N ASP A 194 22.07 -2.39 -1.32
CA ASP A 194 23.16 -2.18 -0.37
C ASP A 194 23.89 -0.83 -0.61
N ASP A 195 23.50 -0.06 -1.65
CA ASP A 195 24.10 1.23 -1.96
C ASP A 195 23.73 2.29 -0.88
N PRO A 196 24.71 3.06 -0.35
CA PRO A 196 24.44 4.08 0.67
C PRO A 196 23.40 5.13 0.25
N GLU A 197 23.37 5.55 -1.02
CA GLU A 197 22.39 6.53 -1.50
C GLU A 197 20.99 5.90 -1.62
N TYR A 198 20.90 4.61 -1.95
CA TYR A 198 19.63 3.89 -1.87
C TYR A 198 19.10 3.85 -0.42
N ILE A 199 19.94 3.41 0.54
CA ILE A 199 19.57 3.31 1.96
C ILE A 199 19.10 4.68 2.49
N LYS A 200 19.83 5.75 2.17
CA LYS A 200 19.46 7.12 2.52
C LYS A 200 18.13 7.54 1.89
N THR A 201 17.91 7.16 0.63
CA THR A 201 16.69 7.51 -0.10
C THR A 201 15.46 6.82 0.49
N ILE A 202 15.51 5.50 0.74
CA ILE A 202 14.36 4.80 1.33
C ILE A 202 14.07 5.25 2.75
N ALA A 203 15.10 5.57 3.55
CA ALA A 203 14.93 6.14 4.88
C ALA A 203 14.22 7.50 4.82
N ARG A 204 14.58 8.37 3.86
CA ARG A 204 13.89 9.65 3.63
C ARG A 204 12.43 9.47 3.20
N LEU A 205 12.12 8.38 2.52
CA LEU A 205 10.75 8.02 2.12
C LEU A 205 9.99 7.25 3.21
N ASP A 206 10.62 7.02 4.37
CA ASP A 206 10.08 6.19 5.46
C ASP A 206 9.71 4.78 4.96
N GLN A 207 10.56 4.19 4.14
CA GLN A 207 10.40 2.84 3.59
C GLN A 207 11.46 1.89 4.15
N ASP A 208 11.10 0.61 4.24
CA ASP A 208 11.98 -0.47 4.70
C ASP A 208 12.39 -1.38 3.55
N ASN A 209 13.58 -1.97 3.67
CA ASN A 209 14.05 -2.99 2.76
C ASN A 209 13.36 -4.34 3.07
N TYR A 210 12.66 -4.88 2.07
CA TYR A 210 12.00 -6.20 2.14
C TYR A 210 12.56 -7.15 1.10
N TYR A 211 13.88 -7.15 0.91
CA TYR A 211 14.50 -7.96 -0.12
C TYR A 211 14.09 -9.43 -0.06
N LEU A 212 13.66 -9.95 -1.20
CA LEU A 212 13.54 -11.37 -1.49
C LEU A 212 14.24 -11.64 -2.82
N SER A 213 14.90 -12.79 -2.91
CA SER A 213 15.44 -13.30 -4.17
C SER A 213 14.33 -13.56 -5.19
N SER A 214 14.69 -13.82 -6.45
CA SER A 214 13.76 -14.21 -7.51
C SER A 214 12.90 -15.41 -7.10
N GLU A 215 13.53 -16.44 -6.54
CA GLU A 215 12.86 -17.66 -6.08
C GLU A 215 11.92 -17.39 -4.90
N ASP A 216 12.42 -16.70 -3.87
CA ASP A 216 11.63 -16.37 -2.68
C ASP A 216 10.47 -15.43 -3.01
N TYR A 217 10.66 -14.51 -3.95
CA TYR A 217 9.61 -13.61 -4.39
C TYR A 217 8.55 -14.34 -5.21
N ALA A 218 8.93 -15.29 -6.07
CA ALA A 218 7.97 -16.16 -6.75
C ALA A 218 7.15 -17.01 -5.75
N ALA A 219 7.80 -17.55 -4.72
CA ALA A 219 7.12 -18.27 -3.65
C ALA A 219 6.19 -17.35 -2.85
N TYR A 220 6.61 -16.12 -2.54
CA TYR A 220 5.78 -15.11 -1.92
C TYR A 220 4.55 -14.79 -2.79
N ALA A 221 4.72 -14.55 -4.09
CA ALA A 221 3.63 -14.23 -5.00
C ALA A 221 2.55 -15.31 -4.99
N LYS A 222 2.94 -16.59 -5.05
CA LYS A 222 2.00 -17.72 -5.01
C LYS A 222 1.23 -17.79 -3.69
N ARG A 223 1.91 -17.61 -2.55
CA ARG A 223 1.24 -17.63 -1.22
C ARG A 223 0.30 -16.43 -1.07
N THR A 224 0.80 -15.24 -1.36
CA THR A 224 0.07 -13.98 -1.19
C THR A 224 -1.17 -13.95 -2.07
N TYR A 225 -1.12 -14.45 -3.30
CA TYR A 225 -2.30 -14.55 -4.16
C TYR A 225 -3.43 -15.39 -3.52
N GLY A 226 -3.09 -16.49 -2.85
CA GLY A 226 -4.07 -17.30 -2.12
C GLY A 226 -4.60 -16.62 -0.85
N THR A 227 -3.71 -16.02 -0.06
CA THR A 227 -4.08 -15.32 1.19
C THR A 227 -4.97 -14.11 0.93
N GLU A 228 -4.68 -13.33 -0.11
CA GLU A 228 -5.46 -12.16 -0.48
C GLU A 228 -6.88 -12.51 -0.92
N ARG A 229 -7.08 -13.67 -1.57
CA ARG A 229 -8.44 -14.16 -1.88
C ARG A 229 -9.28 -14.30 -0.60
N LEU A 230 -8.75 -15.04 0.38
CA LEU A 230 -9.44 -15.30 1.64
C LEU A 230 -9.73 -14.00 2.40
N PHE A 231 -8.80 -13.06 2.36
CA PHE A 231 -8.97 -11.76 3.00
C PHE A 231 -10.07 -10.92 2.33
N LEU A 232 -10.10 -10.87 1.00
CA LEU A 232 -11.14 -10.17 0.24
C LEU A 232 -12.53 -10.82 0.40
N GLU A 233 -12.60 -12.15 0.45
CA GLU A 233 -13.84 -12.89 0.73
C GLU A 233 -14.40 -12.54 2.11
N LYS A 234 -13.55 -12.50 3.14
CA LYS A 234 -13.95 -12.09 4.50
C LYS A 234 -14.53 -10.67 4.53
N LEU A 235 -14.01 -9.77 3.72
CA LEU A 235 -14.48 -8.38 3.63
C LEU A 235 -15.67 -8.20 2.66
N GLY A 236 -16.12 -9.26 1.97
CA GLY A 236 -17.17 -9.16 0.95
C GLY A 236 -16.76 -8.36 -0.30
N LEU A 237 -15.45 -8.21 -0.54
CA LEU A 237 -14.87 -7.43 -1.63
C LEU A 237 -14.41 -8.30 -2.82
N ALA A 238 -14.42 -9.62 -2.67
CA ALA A 238 -14.20 -10.54 -3.79
C ALA A 238 -15.38 -10.49 -4.77
N ALA A 239 -15.09 -10.64 -6.07
CA ALA A 239 -16.12 -10.81 -7.08
C ALA A 239 -16.95 -12.05 -6.75
N ARG A 240 -18.27 -11.95 -6.89
CA ARG A 240 -19.14 -13.12 -6.78
C ARG A 240 -18.91 -14.03 -8.00
N PRO A 241 -18.89 -15.35 -7.81
CA PRO A 241 -18.70 -16.32 -8.89
C PRO A 241 -19.78 -16.20 -9.98
#